data_AF-A0A378YXF9-F1
#
_entry.id   AF-A0A378YXF9-F1
#
_cell.length_a   1.000
_cell.length_b   1.000
_cell.length_c   1.000
_cell.angle_alpha   90.00
_cell.angle_beta   90.00
_cell.angle_gamma   90.00
#
_symmetry.space_group_name_H-M   'P 1'
#
loop_
_entity.id
_entity.type
_entity.pdbx_description
1 polymer ?
#
loop_
_entity_poly.entity_id
_entity_poly.type
_entity_poly.pdbx_seq_one_letter_code
_entity_poly.pdbx_strand_id
1 'polypeptide(L)'
;MVEINRPENLFEGLDPSRYDAEVLEHWPDQQTAWERSKQWADSLSAEETERMQRETTAAMVRMAEFMASGTPVDAPAVQAEIDAAYRLVETNWSPNADILRTLARSYLDPAYSANFDRIAAGLARYYHDAMLVFAEMRLG
;
A
#
# COMPACT_ATOMS: atom_id res chain seq x y z
N MET A 1 8.26 -7.75 -21.73
CA MET A 1 8.42 -6.45 -21.06
C MET A 1 7.20 -6.25 -20.19
N VAL A 2 7.38 -5.83 -18.94
CA VAL A 2 6.27 -5.42 -18.09
C VAL A 2 5.77 -4.07 -18.61
N GLU A 3 4.50 -3.99 -18.97
CA GLU A 3 3.86 -2.73 -19.34
C GLU A 3 3.53 -1.96 -18.06
N ILE A 4 3.98 -0.71 -17.95
CA ILE A 4 3.76 0.15 -16.78
C ILE A 4 2.84 1.30 -17.18
N ASN A 5 1.63 1.31 -16.62
CA ASN A 5 0.71 2.42 -16.71
C ASN A 5 1.08 3.50 -15.67
N ARG A 6 1.02 4.77 -16.06
CA ARG A 6 1.45 5.91 -15.24
C ARG A 6 0.32 6.93 -15.10
N PRO A 7 -0.79 6.57 -14.43
CA PRO A 7 -1.86 7.53 -14.19
C PRO A 7 -1.35 8.67 -13.28
N GLU A 8 -1.89 9.87 -13.45
CA GLU A 8 -1.58 11.00 -12.55
C GLU A 8 -2.23 10.81 -11.17
N ASN A 9 -3.38 10.13 -11.13
CA ASN A 9 -4.07 9.76 -9.91
C ASN A 9 -4.76 8.39 -10.07
N LEU A 10 -4.23 7.35 -9.41
CA LEU A 10 -4.84 6.00 -9.46
C LEU A 10 -6.17 5.93 -8.67
N PHE A 11 -6.39 6.87 -7.75
CA PHE A 11 -7.55 6.89 -6.87
C PHE A 11 -8.74 7.63 -7.47
N GLU A 12 -8.57 8.22 -8.66
CA GLU A 12 -9.66 8.84 -9.39
C GLU A 12 -10.69 7.78 -9.82
N GLY A 13 -11.85 7.77 -9.16
CA GLY A 13 -12.91 6.79 -9.39
C GLY A 13 -12.90 5.56 -8.47
N LEU A 14 -11.98 5.47 -7.51
CA LEU A 14 -12.07 4.49 -6.42
C LEU A 14 -13.01 5.01 -5.33
N ASP A 15 -13.95 4.16 -4.89
CA ASP A 15 -14.84 4.44 -3.76
C ASP A 15 -14.23 3.85 -2.47
N PRO A 16 -13.72 4.68 -1.55
CA PRO A 16 -13.13 4.22 -0.28
C PRO A 16 -14.13 3.44 0.58
N SER A 17 -15.43 3.75 0.48
CA SER A 17 -16.47 3.11 1.29
C SER A 17 -16.69 1.64 0.98
N ARG A 18 -16.24 1.19 -0.20
CA ARG A 18 -16.32 -0.21 -0.62
C ARG A 18 -15.24 -1.06 0.04
N TYR A 19 -14.08 -0.48 0.30
CA TYR A 19 -12.97 -1.11 1.03
C TYR A 19 -13.21 -1.14 2.54
N ASP A 20 -13.96 -0.16 3.06
CA ASP A 20 -14.30 -0.04 4.48
C ASP A 20 -15.10 -1.23 5.02
N ALA A 21 -16.05 -1.77 4.24
CA ALA A 21 -16.89 -2.89 4.68
C ALA A 21 -16.12 -4.22 4.73
N GLU A 22 -15.24 -4.46 3.75
CA GLU A 22 -14.50 -5.72 3.62
C GLU A 22 -13.37 -5.83 4.67
N VAL A 23 -12.70 -4.72 5.00
CA VAL A 23 -11.66 -4.68 6.05
C VAL A 23 -12.22 -5.06 7.42
N LEU A 24 -13.43 -4.57 7.74
CA LEU A 24 -14.11 -4.84 9.01
C LEU A 24 -14.59 -6.29 9.15
N GLU A 25 -14.98 -6.92 8.04
CA GLU A 25 -15.47 -8.30 8.02
C GLU A 25 -14.31 -9.31 8.12
N HIS A 26 -13.16 -9.02 7.50
CA HIS A 26 -12.02 -9.92 7.47
C HIS A 26 -11.03 -9.76 8.63
N TRP A 27 -10.97 -8.59 9.28
CA TRP A 27 -10.02 -8.31 10.38
C TRP A 27 -10.68 -7.62 11.59
N PRO A 28 -11.54 -8.33 12.34
CA PRO A 28 -12.26 -7.75 13.48
C PRO A 28 -11.33 -7.25 14.61
N ASP A 29 -10.16 -7.87 14.80
CA ASP A 29 -9.17 -7.43 15.82
C ASP A 29 -8.43 -6.13 15.43
N GLN A 30 -8.61 -5.65 14.19
CA GLN A 30 -7.96 -4.44 13.67
C GLN A 30 -8.93 -3.27 13.52
N GLN A 31 -10.18 -3.41 14.00
CA GLN A 31 -11.22 -2.39 13.94
C GLN A 31 -10.76 -1.02 14.44
N THR A 32 -10.14 -0.98 15.63
CA THR A 32 -9.72 0.28 16.27
C THR A 32 -8.60 0.98 15.49
N ALA A 33 -7.73 0.21 14.83
CA ALA A 33 -6.69 0.77 14.00
C ALA A 33 -7.23 1.30 12.67
N TRP A 34 -8.14 0.54 12.06
CA TRP A 34 -8.85 0.95 10.84
C TRP A 34 -9.69 2.21 11.08
N GLU A 35 -10.44 2.29 12.18
CA GLU A 35 -11.24 3.48 12.54
C GLU A 35 -10.36 4.73 12.70
N ARG A 36 -9.16 4.58 13.31
CA ARG A 36 -8.20 5.68 13.42
C ARG A 36 -7.61 6.10 12.07
N SER A 37 -7.28 5.13 11.21
CA SER A 37 -6.82 5.43 9.85
C SER A 37 -7.90 6.15 9.06
N LYS A 38 -9.16 5.76 9.21
CA LYS A 38 -10.32 6.40 8.58
C LYS A 38 -10.56 7.81 9.12
N GLN A 39 -10.55 8.00 10.43
CA GLN A 39 -10.67 9.34 11.03
C GLN A 39 -9.55 10.29 10.60
N TRP A 40 -8.33 9.77 10.42
CA TRP A 40 -7.23 10.56 9.87
C TRP A 40 -7.46 10.89 8.40
N ALA A 41 -7.86 9.93 7.57
CA ALA A 41 -8.19 10.16 6.17
C ALA A 41 -9.32 11.20 6.02
N ASP A 42 -10.36 11.12 6.86
CA ASP A 42 -11.48 12.06 6.93
C ASP A 42 -11.05 13.45 7.45
N SER A 43 -9.91 13.55 8.15
CA SER A 43 -9.37 14.82 8.65
C SER A 43 -8.52 15.58 7.63
N LEU A 44 -8.13 14.92 6.53
CA LEU A 44 -7.34 15.54 5.47
C LEU A 44 -8.20 16.51 4.66
N SER A 45 -7.66 17.69 4.37
CA SER A 45 -8.28 18.60 3.40
C SER A 45 -8.26 17.99 1.99
N ALA A 46 -9.07 18.53 1.08
CA ALA A 46 -9.08 18.09 -0.31
C ALA A 46 -7.68 18.22 -0.97
N GLU A 47 -6.94 19.28 -0.65
CA GLU A 47 -5.60 19.53 -1.17
C GLU A 47 -4.56 18.52 -0.64
N GLU A 48 -4.66 18.16 0.65
CA GLU A 48 -3.82 17.14 1.27
C GLU A 48 -4.15 15.74 0.74
N THR A 49 -5.42 15.45 0.53
CA THR A 49 -5.89 14.19 -0.07
C THR A 49 -5.34 14.03 -1.49
N GLU A 50 -5.44 15.07 -2.31
CA GLU A 50 -4.94 15.03 -3.68
C GLU A 50 -3.41 14.89 -3.73
N ARG A 51 -2.68 15.58 -2.83
CA ARG A 51 -1.23 15.41 -2.67
C ARG A 51 -0.87 13.97 -2.30
N MET A 52 -1.55 13.39 -1.32
CA MET A 52 -1.36 12.01 -0.87
C MET A 52 -1.57 11.01 -2.01
N GLN A 53 -2.64 11.20 -2.79
CA GLN A 53 -2.99 10.33 -3.92
C GLN A 53 -1.92 10.37 -5.01
N ARG A 54 -1.41 11.56 -5.35
CA ARG A 54 -0.30 11.72 -6.31
C ARG A 54 0.99 11.07 -5.81
N GLU A 55 1.36 11.33 -4.56
CA GLU A 55 2.57 10.75 -3.95
C GLU A 55 2.51 9.22 -3.91
N THR A 56 1.35 8.67 -3.53
CA THR A 56 1.11 7.22 -3.52
C THR A 56 1.18 6.64 -4.92
N THR A 57 0.55 7.28 -5.91
CA THR A 57 0.59 6.84 -7.31
C THR A 57 2.03 6.84 -7.84
N ALA A 58 2.81 7.88 -7.54
CA ALA A 58 4.22 7.96 -7.92
C ALA A 58 5.06 6.86 -7.26
N ALA A 59 4.80 6.53 -5.99
CA ALA A 59 5.48 5.42 -5.30
C ALA A 59 5.16 4.07 -5.94
N MET A 60 3.90 3.81 -6.30
CA MET A 60 3.50 2.58 -6.99
C MET A 60 4.17 2.45 -8.36
N VAL A 61 4.30 3.55 -9.10
CA VAL A 61 5.02 3.55 -10.39
C VAL A 61 6.51 3.23 -10.19
N ARG A 62 7.19 3.80 -9.17
CA ARG A 62 8.58 3.46 -8.87
C ARG A 62 8.76 1.98 -8.52
N MET A 63 7.85 1.43 -7.73
CA MET A 63 7.83 0.00 -7.41
C MET A 63 7.59 -0.87 -8.64
N ALA A 64 6.74 -0.43 -9.58
CA ALA A 64 6.57 -1.10 -10.87
C ALA A 64 7.84 -1.05 -11.74
N GLU A 65 8.60 0.04 -11.70
CA GLU A 65 9.88 0.16 -12.39
C GLU A 65 10.94 -0.78 -11.78
N PHE A 66 10.98 -0.92 -10.45
CA PHE A 66 11.82 -1.92 -9.77
C PHE A 66 11.43 -3.35 -10.15
N MET A 67 10.14 -3.66 -10.16
CA MET A 67 9.66 -4.96 -10.61
C MET A 67 10.01 -5.24 -12.07
N ALA A 68 9.78 -4.27 -12.97
CA ALA A 68 10.06 -4.42 -14.40
C ALA A 68 11.55 -4.57 -14.72
N SER A 69 12.42 -3.99 -13.90
CA SER A 69 13.89 -4.15 -13.99
C SER A 69 14.40 -5.45 -13.35
N GLY A 70 13.53 -6.24 -12.71
CA GLY A 70 13.92 -7.45 -12.01
C GLY A 70 14.66 -7.19 -10.70
N THR A 71 14.51 -5.99 -10.12
CA THR A 71 15.09 -5.65 -8.81
C THR A 71 14.45 -6.54 -7.74
N PRO A 72 15.24 -7.23 -6.91
CA PRO A 72 14.68 -8.13 -5.90
C PRO A 72 14.01 -7.32 -4.77
N VAL A 73 13.00 -7.92 -4.14
CA VAL A 73 12.15 -7.23 -3.14
C VAL A 73 12.91 -6.85 -1.86
N ASP A 74 14.01 -7.53 -1.56
CA ASP A 74 14.91 -7.25 -0.44
C ASP A 74 15.97 -6.18 -0.77
N ALA A 75 15.98 -5.66 -2.00
CA ALA A 75 16.93 -4.63 -2.39
C ALA A 75 16.75 -3.36 -1.53
N PRO A 76 17.84 -2.67 -1.15
CA PRO A 76 17.76 -1.46 -0.34
C PRO A 76 16.86 -0.36 -0.93
N ALA A 77 16.82 -0.24 -2.25
CA ALA A 77 15.97 0.74 -2.94
C ALA A 77 14.47 0.42 -2.79
N VAL A 78 14.09 -0.85 -2.88
CA VAL A 78 12.70 -1.31 -2.70
C VAL A 78 12.28 -1.15 -1.25
N GLN A 79 13.15 -1.55 -0.32
CA GLN A 79 12.89 -1.45 1.10
C GLN A 79 12.83 -0.01 1.59
N ALA A 80 13.55 0.92 0.96
CA ALA A 80 13.43 2.35 1.25
C ALA A 80 12.05 2.93 0.88
N GLU A 81 11.43 2.46 -0.21
CA GLU A 81 10.07 2.86 -0.57
C GLU A 81 9.05 2.34 0.46
N ILE A 82 9.20 1.09 0.92
CA ILE A 82 8.36 0.52 1.97
C ILE A 82 8.59 1.23 3.31
N ASP A 83 9.83 1.58 3.66
CA ASP A 83 10.16 2.34 4.87
C ASP A 83 9.53 3.75 4.84
N ALA A 84 9.55 4.41 3.68
CA ALA A 84 8.92 5.72 3.51
C ALA A 84 7.40 5.65 3.74
N ALA A 85 6.74 4.65 3.14
CA ALA A 85 5.32 4.40 3.36
C ALA A 85 5.02 4.06 4.83
N TYR A 86 5.85 3.21 5.44
CA TYR A 86 5.71 2.83 6.85
C TYR A 86 5.88 4.03 7.80
N ARG A 87 6.87 4.91 7.58
CA ARG A 87 7.08 6.10 8.43
C ARG A 87 5.91 7.06 8.40
N LEU A 88 5.28 7.22 7.23
CA LEU A 88 4.09 8.05 7.11
C LEU A 88 2.96 7.52 8.00
N VAL A 89 2.77 6.20 8.02
CA VAL A 89 1.81 5.54 8.91
C VAL A 89 2.27 5.65 10.37
N GLU A 90 3.53 5.34 10.67
CA GLU A 90 4.14 5.37 12.02
C GLU A 90 3.97 6.71 12.73
N THR A 91 3.97 7.81 11.97
CA THR A 91 3.76 9.17 12.50
C THR A 91 2.39 9.33 13.18
N ASN A 92 1.39 8.52 12.78
CA ASN A 92 0.01 8.60 13.26
C ASN A 92 -0.44 7.33 14.00
N TRP A 93 0.08 6.17 13.61
CA TRP A 93 -0.17 4.86 14.18
C TRP A 93 1.05 3.97 13.97
N SER A 94 1.56 3.30 15.01
CA SER A 94 2.71 2.40 14.88
C SER A 94 2.22 0.95 14.67
N PRO A 95 2.11 0.46 13.42
CA PRO A 95 1.72 -0.92 13.17
C PRO A 95 2.87 -1.86 13.55
N ASN A 96 2.53 -2.95 14.23
CA ASN A 96 3.48 -4.01 14.53
C ASN A 96 3.69 -4.95 13.33
N ALA A 97 4.65 -5.88 13.43
CA ALA A 97 5.00 -6.80 12.36
C ALA A 97 3.82 -7.64 11.89
N ASP A 98 2.96 -8.08 12.82
CA ASP A 98 1.82 -8.94 12.51
C ASP A 98 0.71 -8.19 11.76
N ILE A 99 0.52 -6.91 12.08
CA ILE A 99 -0.35 -6.00 11.34
C ILE A 99 0.18 -5.82 9.92
N LEU A 100 1.48 -5.55 9.75
CA LEU A 100 2.10 -5.42 8.42
C LEU A 100 1.97 -6.70 7.59
N ARG A 101 2.16 -7.88 8.19
CA ARG A 101 1.96 -9.17 7.52
C ARG A 101 0.50 -9.42 7.13
N THR A 102 -0.43 -8.97 7.97
CA THR A 102 -1.86 -9.10 7.70
C THR A 102 -2.29 -8.16 6.58
N LEU A 103 -1.78 -6.93 6.59
CA LEU A 103 -1.98 -5.97 5.51
C LEU A 103 -1.34 -6.46 4.20
N ALA A 104 -0.14 -7.05 4.25
CA ALA A 104 0.49 -7.62 3.07
C ALA A 104 -0.43 -8.64 2.38
N ARG A 105 -1.10 -9.51 3.14
CA ARG A 105 -2.04 -10.51 2.61
C ARG A 105 -3.24 -9.91 1.88
N SER A 106 -3.70 -8.71 2.23
CA SER A 106 -4.84 -8.08 1.54
C SER A 106 -4.53 -7.76 0.09
N TYR A 107 -3.26 -7.49 -0.26
CA TYR A 107 -2.84 -7.23 -1.63
C TYR A 107 -2.96 -8.46 -2.56
N LEU A 108 -3.15 -9.66 -2.01
CA LEU A 108 -3.41 -10.87 -2.80
C LEU A 108 -4.91 -11.08 -3.08
N ASP A 109 -5.79 -10.30 -2.45
CA ASP A 109 -7.22 -10.33 -2.75
C ASP A 109 -7.46 -9.76 -4.16
N PRO A 110 -8.21 -10.44 -5.04
CA PRO A 110 -8.51 -9.96 -6.39
C PRO A 110 -9.12 -8.56 -6.46
N ALA A 111 -9.88 -8.15 -5.45
CA ALA A 111 -10.47 -6.81 -5.39
C ALA A 111 -9.40 -5.72 -5.24
N TYR A 112 -8.34 -6.00 -4.48
CA TYR A 112 -7.23 -5.10 -4.23
C TYR A 112 -6.14 -5.22 -5.31
N SER A 113 -5.81 -6.44 -5.71
CA SER A 113 -4.74 -6.71 -6.67
C SER A 113 -5.04 -6.06 -8.03
N ALA A 114 -6.31 -5.99 -8.43
CA ALA A 114 -6.74 -5.38 -9.68
C ALA A 114 -6.29 -3.92 -9.85
N ASN A 115 -6.19 -3.13 -8.77
CA ASN A 115 -5.73 -1.75 -8.85
C ASN A 115 -4.21 -1.64 -9.07
N PHE A 116 -3.45 -2.52 -8.43
CA PHE A 116 -2.01 -2.61 -8.61
C PHE A 116 -1.67 -3.18 -9.99
N ASP A 117 -2.43 -4.17 -10.44
CA ASP A 117 -2.29 -4.80 -11.75
C ASP A 117 -2.64 -3.85 -12.91
N ARG A 118 -3.48 -2.81 -12.67
CA ARG A 118 -3.68 -1.71 -13.62
C ARG A 118 -2.42 -0.90 -13.88
N ILE A 119 -1.54 -0.77 -12.89
CA ILE A 119 -0.22 -0.11 -13.04
C ILE A 119 0.74 -1.07 -13.72
N ALA A 120 0.91 -2.27 -13.18
CA ALA A 120 1.71 -3.30 -13.79
C ALA A 120 1.25 -4.67 -13.31
N ALA A 121 1.03 -5.60 -14.23
CA ALA A 121 0.62 -6.96 -13.89
C ALA A 121 1.63 -7.62 -12.94
N GLY A 122 1.16 -8.10 -11.78
CA GLY A 122 1.99 -8.72 -10.75
C GLY A 122 2.53 -7.75 -9.70
N LEU A 123 2.25 -6.44 -9.82
CA LEU A 123 2.71 -5.43 -8.88
C LEU A 123 2.16 -5.66 -7.47
N ALA A 124 0.92 -6.14 -7.36
CA ALA A 124 0.29 -6.45 -6.06
C ALA A 124 1.10 -7.49 -5.28
N ARG A 125 1.55 -8.54 -5.98
CA ARG A 125 2.39 -9.60 -5.40
C ARG A 125 3.78 -9.09 -5.04
N TYR A 126 4.38 -8.26 -5.88
CA TYR A 126 5.66 -7.64 -5.60
C TYR A 126 5.62 -6.77 -4.34
N TYR A 127 4.55 -6.00 -4.16
CA TYR A 127 4.29 -5.24 -2.93
C TYR A 127 4.10 -6.14 -1.70
N HIS A 128 3.28 -7.19 -1.82
CA HIS A 128 3.09 -8.19 -0.76
C HIS A 128 4.44 -8.75 -0.28
N ASP A 129 5.28 -9.22 -1.23
CA ASP A 129 6.56 -9.86 -0.90
C ASP A 129 7.54 -8.84 -0.28
N ALA A 130 7.59 -7.60 -0.78
CA ALA A 130 8.41 -6.53 -0.21
C ALA A 130 8.01 -6.15 1.23
N MET A 131 6.70 -6.11 1.53
CA MET A 131 6.19 -5.81 2.87
C MET A 131 6.49 -6.93 3.88
N LEU A 132 6.43 -8.19 3.46
CA LEU A 132 6.82 -9.32 4.32
C LEU A 132 8.30 -9.24 4.72
N VAL A 133 9.17 -8.97 3.74
CA VAL A 133 10.61 -8.79 3.96
C VAL A 133 10.88 -7.60 4.87
N PHE A 134 10.18 -6.47 4.67
CA PHE A 134 10.30 -5.31 5.55
C PHE A 134 9.88 -5.62 6.99
N ALA A 135 8.75 -6.30 7.19
CA ALA A 135 8.26 -6.68 8.50
C ALA A 135 9.24 -7.61 9.24
N GLU A 136 9.93 -8.49 8.52
CA GLU A 136 10.97 -9.35 9.09
C GLU A 136 12.25 -8.58 9.42
N MET A 137 12.73 -7.69 8.53
CA MET A 137 13.98 -6.95 8.76
C MET A 137 13.87 -5.87 9.83
N ARG A 138 12.74 -5.18 9.94
CA ARG A 138 12.59 -4.03 10.84
C ARG A 138 11.98 -4.39 12.19
N LEU A 139 11.10 -5.40 12.23
CA LEU A 139 10.28 -5.73 13.40
C LEU A 139 10.39 -7.21 13.83
N GLY A 140 11.27 -7.98 13.19
CA GLY A 140 11.62 -9.36 13.57
C GLY A 140 12.67 -9.46 14.66
#